data_AF-A0A3M1ZCI1-F1
#
_entry.id   AF-A0A3M1ZCI1-F1
#
_cell.length_a   1.000
_cell.length_b   1.000
_cell.length_c   1.000
_cell.angle_alpha   90.00
_cell.angle_beta   90.00
_cell.angle_gamma   90.00
#
_symmetry.space_group_name_H-M   'P 1'
#
loop_
_entity.id
_entity.type
_entity.pdbx_description
1 polymer ?
#
loop_
_entity_poly.entity_id
_entity_poly.type
_entity_poly.pdbx_seq_one_letter_code
_entity_poly.pdbx_strand_id
1 'polypeptide(L)'
;LPAPNRVIGGIAAFGLGHVAYIFGLVRYTSNSGYTEPAAFIIALGVWWGAALIFWYRIVYRTGERTVMHILALPYALLLAGTAGVATGLGLQADAFMPVGIGAGLFLFSDLILAAQIFNDMYFPLIGDTVWLLYGPGQMLIVYGALLPSLLGGV
;
A
#
# COMPACT_ATOMS: atom_id res chain seq x y z
N LEU A 1 -7.83 -17.53 4.65
CA LEU A 1 -9.05 -18.05 3.98
C LEU A 1 -8.70 -19.38 3.31
N PRO A 2 -9.57 -20.41 3.35
CA PRO A 2 -9.33 -21.62 2.59
C PRO A 2 -9.37 -21.29 1.09
N ALA A 3 -8.21 -21.31 0.45
CA ALA A 3 -8.04 -21.09 -0.98
C ALA A 3 -7.12 -22.20 -1.53
N PRO A 4 -7.33 -22.70 -2.76
CA PRO A 4 -6.49 -23.74 -3.37
C PRO A 4 -5.01 -23.33 -3.41
N ASN A 5 -4.76 -22.03 -3.59
CA ASN A 5 -3.47 -21.39 -3.40
C ASN A 5 -3.59 -20.32 -2.31
N ARG A 6 -2.99 -20.59 -1.14
CA ARG A 6 -3.05 -19.71 0.03
C ARG A 6 -2.48 -18.31 -0.24
N VAL A 7 -1.48 -18.20 -1.13
CA VAL A 7 -0.86 -16.92 -1.51
C VAL A 7 -1.83 -16.07 -2.32
N ILE A 8 -2.49 -16.65 -3.34
CA ILE A 8 -3.46 -15.94 -4.16
C ILE A 8 -4.67 -15.50 -3.31
N GLY A 9 -5.15 -16.37 -2.41
CA GLY A 9 -6.21 -16.02 -1.48
C GLY A 9 -5.83 -14.87 -0.54
N GLY A 10 -4.57 -14.83 -0.09
CA GLY A 10 -4.02 -13.71 0.68
C GLY A 10 -4.01 -12.41 -0.11
N ILE A 11 -3.38 -12.41 -1.30
CA ILE A 11 -3.30 -11.24 -2.19
C ILE A 11 -4.68 -10.68 -2.50
N ALA A 12 -5.67 -11.54 -2.79
CA ALA A 12 -7.04 -11.12 -3.04
C ALA A 12 -7.69 -10.45 -1.82
N ALA A 13 -7.58 -11.06 -0.63
CA ALA A 13 -8.14 -10.51 0.59
C ALA A 13 -7.51 -9.16 0.98
N PHE A 14 -6.18 -9.06 0.90
CA PHE A 14 -5.48 -7.80 1.13
C PHE A 14 -5.85 -6.75 0.09
N GLY A 15 -5.87 -7.12 -1.19
CA GLY A 15 -6.28 -6.24 -2.28
C GLY A 15 -7.67 -5.64 -2.06
N LEU A 16 -8.65 -6.43 -1.65
CA LEU A 16 -9.99 -5.94 -1.31
C LEU A 16 -9.97 -4.93 -0.16
N GLY A 17 -9.14 -5.17 0.87
CA GLY A 17 -8.94 -4.20 1.95
C GLY A 17 -8.40 -2.86 1.45
N HIS A 18 -7.43 -2.89 0.53
CA HIS A 18 -6.87 -1.68 -0.07
C HIS A 18 -7.86 -0.93 -0.97
N VAL A 19 -8.73 -1.64 -1.70
CA VAL A 19 -9.85 -1.02 -2.42
C VAL A 19 -10.78 -0.30 -1.43
N ALA A 20 -11.11 -0.94 -0.30
CA ALA A 20 -11.94 -0.33 0.73
C ALA A 20 -11.28 0.91 1.36
N TYR A 21 -9.96 0.88 1.62
CA TYR A 21 -9.21 2.04 2.09
C TYR A 21 -9.23 3.19 1.09
N ILE A 22 -8.92 2.94 -0.17
CA ILE A 22 -8.95 3.97 -1.22
C ILE A 22 -10.35 4.58 -1.31
N PHE A 23 -11.39 3.74 -1.37
CA PHE A 23 -12.77 4.22 -1.43
C PHE A 23 -13.12 5.10 -0.22
N GLY A 24 -12.78 4.66 1.00
CA GLY A 24 -13.02 5.41 2.23
C GLY A 24 -12.31 6.77 2.24
N LEU A 25 -11.02 6.80 1.88
CA LEU A 25 -10.22 8.01 1.84
C LEU A 25 -10.71 8.99 0.77
N VAL A 26 -10.99 8.52 -0.44
CA VAL A 26 -11.51 9.37 -1.53
C VAL A 26 -12.89 9.93 -1.19
N ARG A 27 -13.75 9.14 -0.56
CA ARG A 27 -15.05 9.62 -0.09
C ARG A 27 -14.89 10.68 1.00
N TYR A 28 -14.00 10.44 1.96
CA TYR A 28 -13.72 11.40 3.03
C TYR A 28 -13.16 12.73 2.50
N THR A 29 -12.19 12.68 1.59
CA THR A 29 -11.60 13.88 0.98
C THR A 29 -12.66 14.71 0.24
N SER A 30 -13.50 14.04 -0.54
CA SER A 30 -14.60 14.66 -1.30
C SER A 30 -15.62 15.34 -0.38
N ASN A 31 -15.95 14.71 0.74
CA ASN A 31 -16.94 15.25 1.68
C ASN A 31 -16.38 16.34 2.60
N SER A 32 -15.07 16.37 2.83
CA SER A 32 -14.42 17.28 3.79
C SER A 32 -13.76 18.49 3.12
N GLY A 33 -13.87 18.63 1.79
CA GLY A 33 -13.32 19.75 1.04
C GLY A 33 -11.80 19.70 0.78
N TYR A 34 -11.13 18.57 1.05
CA TYR A 34 -9.72 18.35 0.73
C TYR A 34 -9.56 17.96 -0.74
N THR A 35 -9.70 18.94 -1.63
CA THR A 35 -9.81 18.72 -3.08
C THR A 35 -8.62 19.23 -3.89
N GLU A 36 -7.48 19.58 -3.26
CA GLU A 36 -6.30 20.10 -3.97
C GLU A 36 -5.73 19.04 -4.94
N PRO A 37 -5.92 19.19 -6.26
CA PRO A 37 -5.59 18.14 -7.21
C PRO A 37 -4.08 17.89 -7.31
N ALA A 38 -3.27 18.94 -7.13
CA ALA A 38 -1.82 18.81 -7.22
C ALA A 38 -1.27 17.86 -6.15
N ALA A 39 -1.80 17.92 -4.92
CA ALA A 39 -1.38 17.05 -3.82
C ALA A 39 -1.60 15.57 -4.16
N PHE A 40 -2.77 15.21 -4.69
CA PHE A 40 -3.06 13.83 -5.08
C PHE A 40 -2.29 13.38 -6.31
N ILE A 41 -2.20 14.21 -7.35
CA ILE A 41 -1.51 13.85 -8.60
C ILE A 41 -0.03 13.60 -8.33
N ILE A 42 0.64 14.50 -7.58
CA ILE A 42 2.05 14.36 -7.24
C ILE A 42 2.26 13.11 -6.38
N ALA A 43 1.46 12.92 -5.32
CA ALA A 43 1.58 11.76 -4.44
C ALA A 43 1.35 10.44 -5.19
N LEU A 44 0.29 10.33 -5.98
CA LEU A 44 0.01 9.15 -6.81
C LEU A 44 1.13 8.90 -7.83
N GLY A 45 1.61 9.94 -8.50
CA GLY A 45 2.70 9.84 -9.46
C GLY A 45 3.98 9.30 -8.84
N VAL A 46 4.35 9.79 -7.66
CA VAL A 46 5.52 9.32 -6.90
C VAL A 46 5.36 7.85 -6.52
N TRP A 47 4.25 7.47 -5.90
CA TRP A 47 4.06 6.10 -5.41
C TRP A 47 3.89 5.08 -6.55
N TRP A 48 3.14 5.40 -7.60
CA TRP A 48 3.03 4.54 -8.79
C TRP A 48 4.34 4.44 -9.55
N GLY A 49 5.09 5.55 -9.69
CA GLY A 49 6.42 5.54 -10.27
C GLY A 49 7.36 4.61 -9.50
N ALA A 50 7.38 4.71 -8.17
CA ALA A 50 8.16 3.84 -7.31
C ALA A 50 7.73 2.37 -7.48
N ALA A 51 6.42 2.08 -7.44
CA ALA A 51 5.91 0.72 -7.61
C ALA A 51 6.27 0.11 -8.97
N LEU A 52 6.19 0.88 -10.05
CA LEU A 52 6.57 0.43 -11.39
C LEU A 52 8.06 0.12 -11.47
N ILE A 53 8.91 1.01 -10.92
CA ILE A 53 10.36 0.83 -10.89
C ILE A 53 10.73 -0.42 -10.08
N PHE A 54 10.17 -0.56 -8.88
CA PHE A 54 10.46 -1.70 -8.01
C PHE A 54 9.91 -3.00 -8.57
N TRP A 55 8.67 -3.03 -9.08
CA TRP A 55 8.14 -4.19 -9.77
C TRP A 55 9.03 -4.62 -10.92
N TYR A 56 9.47 -3.69 -11.78
CA TYR A 56 10.33 -4.03 -12.90
C TYR A 56 11.68 -4.62 -12.43
N ARG A 57 12.30 -4.00 -11.42
CA ARG A 57 13.63 -4.36 -10.93
C ARG A 57 13.64 -5.60 -10.02
N ILE A 58 12.60 -5.84 -9.25
CA ILE A 58 12.57 -6.87 -8.21
C ILE A 58 11.70 -8.04 -8.63
N VAL A 59 10.69 -7.84 -9.47
CA VAL A 59 9.80 -8.92 -9.90
C VAL A 59 10.04 -9.24 -11.38
N TYR A 60 9.79 -8.30 -12.29
CA TYR A 60 9.68 -8.64 -13.71
C TYR A 60 10.98 -9.10 -14.38
N ARG A 61 12.13 -8.55 -13.99
CA ARG A 61 13.42 -8.82 -14.65
C ARG A 61 14.12 -10.10 -14.19
N THR A 62 13.60 -10.79 -13.18
CA THR A 62 14.29 -11.91 -12.53
C THR A 62 13.69 -13.25 -12.91
N GLY A 63 14.58 -14.23 -13.11
CA GLY A 63 14.20 -15.62 -13.41
C GLY A 63 13.36 -15.83 -14.68
N GLU A 64 12.71 -16.99 -14.72
CA GLU A 64 11.73 -17.33 -15.76
C GLU A 64 10.39 -16.67 -15.47
N ARG A 65 9.86 -15.96 -16.48
CA ARG A 65 8.64 -15.17 -16.33
C ARG A 65 7.41 -16.07 -16.25
N THR A 66 6.74 -16.00 -15.11
CA THR A 66 5.45 -16.67 -14.89
C THR A 66 4.30 -15.66 -14.88
N VAL A 67 3.06 -16.16 -14.97
CA VAL A 67 1.84 -15.33 -14.83
C VAL A 67 1.86 -14.51 -13.52
N MET A 68 2.46 -15.04 -12.45
CA MET A 68 2.58 -14.34 -11.16
C MET A 68 3.40 -13.05 -11.26
N HIS A 69 4.39 -12.98 -12.15
CA HIS A 69 5.19 -11.78 -12.35
C HIS A 69 4.34 -10.65 -12.95
N ILE A 70 3.40 -11.00 -13.82
CA ILE A 70 2.47 -10.06 -14.45
C ILE A 70 1.40 -9.64 -13.44
N LEU A 71 0.83 -10.60 -12.69
CA LEU A 71 -0.21 -10.33 -11.70
C LEU A 71 0.29 -9.53 -10.49
N ALA A 72 1.58 -9.54 -10.20
CA ALA A 72 2.17 -8.70 -9.17
C ALA A 72 2.05 -7.18 -9.47
N LEU A 73 2.03 -6.78 -10.75
CA LEU A 73 1.94 -5.37 -11.12
C LEU A 73 0.62 -4.69 -10.71
N PRO A 74 -0.58 -5.19 -11.10
CA PRO A 74 -1.82 -4.55 -10.70
C PRO A 74 -1.99 -4.52 -9.18
N TYR A 75 -1.49 -5.55 -8.47
CA TYR A 75 -1.48 -5.56 -7.02
C TYR A 75 -0.54 -4.47 -6.44
N ALA A 76 0.69 -4.36 -6.93
CA ALA A 76 1.63 -3.32 -6.51
C ALA A 76 1.10 -1.90 -6.78
N LEU A 77 0.45 -1.68 -7.94
CA LEU A 77 -0.18 -0.41 -8.27
C LEU A 77 -1.37 -0.09 -7.37
N LEU A 78 -2.14 -1.09 -6.94
CA LEU A 78 -3.23 -0.92 -5.97
C LEU A 78 -2.70 -0.50 -4.59
N LEU A 79 -1.66 -1.18 -4.09
CA LEU A 79 -1.02 -0.84 -2.81
C LEU A 79 -0.41 0.56 -2.85
N ALA A 80 0.34 0.87 -3.91
CA ALA A 80 0.90 2.21 -4.14
C ALA A 80 -0.18 3.28 -4.34
N GLY A 81 -1.32 2.93 -4.94
CA GLY A 81 -2.48 3.81 -5.01
C GLY A 81 -3.03 4.16 -3.63
N THR A 82 -3.06 3.19 -2.71
CA THR A 82 -3.44 3.45 -1.30
C THR A 82 -2.48 4.44 -0.66
N ALA A 83 -1.16 4.22 -0.81
CA ALA A 83 -0.14 5.13 -0.29
C ALA A 83 -0.22 6.53 -0.92
N GLY A 84 -0.48 6.62 -2.22
CA GLY A 84 -0.66 7.88 -2.94
C GLY A 84 -1.88 8.67 -2.49
N VAL A 85 -3.05 8.04 -2.39
CA VAL A 85 -4.27 8.69 -1.89
C VAL A 85 -4.08 9.14 -0.44
N ALA A 86 -3.54 8.28 0.42
CA ALA A 86 -3.32 8.59 1.83
C ALA A 86 -2.29 9.73 2.01
N THR A 87 -1.21 9.72 1.25
CA THR A 87 -0.21 10.81 1.27
C THR A 87 -0.81 12.11 0.73
N GLY A 88 -1.57 12.05 -0.36
CA GLY A 88 -2.23 13.24 -0.91
C GLY A 88 -3.21 13.89 0.06
N LEU A 89 -3.95 13.08 0.84
CA LEU A 89 -4.78 13.58 1.94
C LEU A 89 -3.92 14.12 3.09
N GLY A 90 -2.86 13.41 3.50
CA GLY A 90 -1.95 13.85 4.56
C GLY A 90 -1.26 15.19 4.27
N LEU A 91 -0.93 15.47 3.00
CA LEU A 91 -0.35 16.75 2.57
C LEU A 91 -1.34 17.93 2.66
N GLN A 92 -2.64 17.65 2.72
CA GLN A 92 -3.68 18.68 2.89
C GLN A 92 -4.17 18.77 4.33
N ALA A 93 -4.05 17.67 5.09
CA ALA A 93 -4.48 17.56 6.47
C ALA A 93 -3.47 16.71 7.26
N ASP A 94 -2.57 17.38 7.98
CA ASP A 94 -1.46 16.75 8.71
C ASP A 94 -1.91 15.63 9.64
N ALA A 95 -3.13 15.70 10.18
CA ALA A 95 -3.72 14.68 11.03
C ALA A 95 -3.82 13.30 10.34
N PHE A 96 -3.86 13.25 9.00
CA PHE A 96 -3.90 12.04 8.19
C PHE A 96 -2.52 11.56 7.71
N MET A 97 -1.43 12.27 8.01
CA MET A 97 -0.07 11.81 7.71
C MET A 97 0.26 10.40 8.24
N PRO A 98 -0.21 9.99 9.43
CA PRO A 98 -0.05 8.61 9.89
C PRO A 98 -0.58 7.57 8.90
N VAL A 99 -1.70 7.85 8.21
CA VAL A 99 -2.28 6.94 7.21
C VAL A 99 -1.34 6.76 6.02
N GLY A 100 -0.75 7.87 5.53
CA GLY A 100 0.23 7.85 4.44
C GLY A 100 1.49 7.06 4.82
N ILE A 101 2.02 7.29 6.03
CA ILE A 101 3.16 6.53 6.56
C ILE A 101 2.81 5.05 6.67
N GLY A 102 1.64 4.71 7.22
CA GLY A 102 1.19 3.33 7.38
C GLY A 102 1.06 2.59 6.05
N ALA A 103 0.47 3.23 5.04
CA ALA A 103 0.37 2.67 3.69
C ALA A 103 1.74 2.50 3.02
N GLY A 104 2.67 3.42 3.25
CA GLY A 104 4.06 3.29 2.81
C GLY A 104 4.77 2.09 3.45
N LEU A 105 4.69 1.96 4.78
CA LEU A 105 5.28 0.82 5.52
C LEU A 105 4.71 -0.51 5.03
N PHE A 106 3.40 -0.57 4.78
CA PHE A 106 2.77 -1.75 4.22
C PHE A 106 3.32 -2.09 2.83
N LEU A 107 3.43 -1.10 1.93
CA LEU A 107 4.01 -1.32 0.60
C LEU A 107 5.46 -1.81 0.68
N PHE A 108 6.27 -1.28 1.60
CA PHE A 108 7.65 -1.74 1.80
C PHE A 108 7.72 -3.15 2.36
N SER A 109 6.82 -3.51 3.30
CA SER A 109 6.66 -4.89 3.78
C SER A 109 6.44 -5.85 2.61
N ASP A 110 5.48 -5.53 1.75
CA ASP A 110 5.13 -6.35 0.59
C ASP A 110 6.24 -6.39 -0.46
N LEU A 111 7.03 -5.32 -0.58
CA LEU A 111 8.18 -5.30 -1.46
C LEU A 111 9.29 -6.27 -1.00
N ILE A 112 9.56 -6.33 0.31
CA ILE A 112 10.52 -7.30 0.88
C ILE A 112 10.00 -8.72 0.66
N LEU A 113 8.70 -8.95 0.91
CA LEU A 113 8.08 -10.26 0.66
C LEU A 113 8.16 -10.65 -0.82
N ALA A 114 7.89 -9.72 -1.75
CA ALA A 114 8.04 -9.95 -3.18
C ALA A 114 9.50 -10.26 -3.56
N ALA A 115 10.47 -9.55 -2.99
CA ALA A 115 11.88 -9.83 -3.22
C ALA A 115 12.28 -11.23 -2.71
N GLN A 116 11.72 -11.67 -1.59
CA GLN A 116 11.93 -13.02 -1.07
C GLN A 116 11.35 -14.09 -2.02
N ILE A 117 10.15 -13.85 -2.57
CA ILE A 117 9.45 -14.82 -3.43
C ILE A 117 10.04 -14.88 -4.85
N PHE A 118 10.43 -13.74 -5.42
CA PHE A 118 10.84 -13.66 -6.84
C PHE A 118 12.36 -13.60 -7.06
N ASN A 119 13.15 -13.22 -6.05
CA ASN A 119 14.62 -13.09 -6.17
C ASN A 119 15.41 -13.94 -5.19
N ASP A 120 14.74 -14.83 -4.45
CA ASP A 120 15.35 -15.62 -3.38
C ASP A 120 16.11 -14.74 -2.35
N MET A 121 15.65 -13.50 -2.16
CA MET A 121 16.28 -12.56 -1.23
C MET A 121 16.23 -13.14 0.19
N TYR A 122 17.38 -13.13 0.87
CA TYR A 122 17.50 -13.63 2.22
C TYR A 122 18.42 -12.74 3.07
N PHE A 123 18.00 -12.48 4.30
CA PHE A 123 18.82 -11.96 5.38
C PHE A 123 18.25 -12.41 6.74
N PRO A 124 19.07 -12.43 7.81
CA PRO A 124 18.59 -12.78 9.14
C PRO A 124 17.41 -11.88 9.54
N LEU A 125 16.32 -12.46 10.05
CA LEU A 125 15.12 -11.74 10.50
C LEU A 125 14.30 -11.08 9.35
N ILE A 126 14.43 -11.54 8.10
CA ILE A 126 13.60 -11.05 6.98
C ILE A 126 12.10 -11.14 7.28
N GLY A 127 11.66 -12.25 7.86
CA GLY A 127 10.26 -12.44 8.26
C GLY A 127 9.82 -11.45 9.34
N ASP A 128 10.65 -11.25 10.37
CA ASP A 128 10.35 -10.29 11.44
C ASP A 128 10.32 -8.86 10.93
N THR A 129 11.18 -8.53 9.97
CA THR A 129 11.22 -7.23 9.31
C THR A 129 9.93 -6.97 8.53
N VAL A 130 9.46 -7.96 7.75
CA VAL A 130 8.16 -7.91 7.07
C VAL A 130 7.05 -7.65 8.09
N TRP A 131 6.99 -8.42 9.19
CA TRP A 131 5.96 -8.24 10.22
C TRP A 131 6.04 -6.88 10.94
N LEU A 132 7.25 -6.37 11.20
CA LEU A 132 7.48 -5.09 11.87
C LEU A 132 7.07 -3.89 11.00
N LEU A 133 7.10 -4.04 9.67
CA LEU A 133 6.57 -3.03 8.75
C LEU A 133 5.07 -3.19 8.56
N TYR A 134 4.60 -4.43 8.38
CA TYR A 134 3.21 -4.78 8.15
C TYR A 134 2.29 -4.36 9.31
N GLY A 135 2.58 -4.82 10.53
CA GLY A 135 1.68 -4.70 11.67
C GLY A 135 1.45 -3.24 12.06
N PRO A 136 2.51 -2.49 12.41
CA PRO A 136 2.44 -1.05 12.63
C PRO A 136 1.87 -0.29 11.43
N GLY A 137 2.20 -0.68 10.19
CA GLY A 137 1.64 -0.07 8.99
C GLY A 137 0.12 -0.16 8.94
N GLN A 138 -0.44 -1.35 9.17
CA GLN A 138 -1.90 -1.58 9.25
C GLN A 138 -2.54 -0.79 10.39
N MET A 139 -1.92 -0.76 11.56
CA MET A 139 -2.40 0.02 12.70
C MET A 139 -2.45 1.52 12.36
N LEU A 140 -1.42 2.06 11.72
CA LEU A 140 -1.36 3.45 11.31
C LEU A 140 -2.41 3.80 10.26
N ILE A 141 -2.70 2.91 9.31
CA ILE A 141 -3.79 3.11 8.34
C ILE A 141 -5.14 3.22 9.07
N VAL A 142 -5.44 2.27 9.96
CA VAL A 142 -6.75 2.20 10.63
C VAL A 142 -6.91 3.30 11.67
N TYR A 143 -5.99 3.40 12.64
CA TYR A 143 -6.10 4.38 13.73
C TYR A 143 -5.79 5.80 13.27
N GLY A 144 -4.91 5.97 12.29
CA GLY A 144 -4.62 7.28 11.69
C GLY A 144 -5.81 7.84 10.90
N ALA A 145 -6.71 6.99 10.37
CA ALA A 145 -7.95 7.45 9.76
C ALA A 145 -9.06 7.67 10.81
N LEU A 146 -9.11 6.83 11.85
CA LEU A 146 -10.14 6.86 12.88
C LEU A 146 -10.03 8.07 13.83
N LEU A 147 -8.83 8.36 14.34
CA LEU A 147 -8.67 9.41 15.36
C LEU A 147 -9.05 10.80 14.85
N PRO A 148 -8.58 11.26 13.68
CA PRO A 148 -8.98 12.56 13.14
C PRO A 148 -10.46 12.62 12.78
N SER A 149 -11.06 11.51 12.32
CA SER A 149 -12.48 11.47 11.97
C SER A 149 -13.41 11.51 13.19
N LEU A 150 -12.97 10.99 14.35
CA LEU A 150 -13.71 11.10 15.61
C LEU A 150 -13.53 12.46 16.30
N LEU A 151 -12.32 13.02 16.25
CA LEU A 151 -11.99 14.28 16.92
C LEU A 151 -12.35 15.52 16.10
N GLY A 152 -12.35 15.39 14.78
CA GLY A 152 -12.55 16.48 13.84
C GLY A 152 -14.01 16.80 13.50
N GLY A 153 -14.98 16.18 14.21
CA GLY A 153 -16.42 16.47 14.13
C GLY A 153 -16.89 17.16 12.85
N VAL A 154 -17.20 16.37 11.82
CA VAL A 154 -18.12 16.82 10.77
C VAL A 154 -19.53 16.78 11.33
#